data_AF-J1HKD9-F1
#
_entry.id   AF-J1HKD9-F1
#
_cell.length_a   1.000
_cell.length_b   1.000
_cell.length_c   1.000
_cell.angle_alpha   90.00
_cell.angle_beta   90.00
_cell.angle_gamma   90.00
#
_symmetry.space_group_name_H-M   'P 1'
#
loop_
_entity.id
_entity.type
_entity.pdbx_description
1 polymer ?
#
loop_
_entity_poly.entity_id
_entity_poly.type
_entity_poly.pdbx_seq_one_letter_code
_entity_poly.pdbx_strand_id
1 'polypeptide(L)' 'MTPNAATLIRDGLALDVDERSVVANALLESIDDTDDASEVDDAWRVVVSRRLAEMRSGAVEMIDADELFAEMRASVAE' A
#
# COMPACT_ATOMS: atom_id res chain seq x y z
N MET A 1 -9.24 -30.75 9.23
CA MET A 1 -8.86 -30.31 10.59
C MET A 1 -8.85 -28.80 10.54
N THR A 2 -9.65 -28.13 11.37
CA THR A 2 -9.73 -26.66 11.34
C THR A 2 -8.42 -26.08 11.90
N PRO A 3 -7.74 -25.17 11.20
CA PRO A 3 -6.54 -24.53 11.73
C PRO A 3 -6.87 -23.79 13.04
N ASN A 4 -5.99 -23.88 14.03
CA ASN A 4 -6.08 -23.13 15.28
C ASN A 4 -5.18 -21.89 15.17
N ALA A 5 -5.74 -20.70 15.39
CA ALA A 5 -5.01 -19.44 15.31
C ALA A 5 -3.75 -19.43 16.21
N ALA A 6 -3.82 -20.01 17.41
CA ALA A 6 -2.66 -20.07 18.31
C ALA A 6 -1.50 -20.91 17.72
N THR A 7 -1.83 -21.99 17.01
CA THR A 7 -0.85 -22.84 16.31
C THR A 7 -0.22 -22.07 15.15
N LEU A 8 -1.02 -21.37 14.36
CA LEU A 8 -0.54 -20.57 13.22
C LEU A 8 0.37 -19.43 13.67
N ILE A 9 0.03 -18.74 14.76
CA ILE A 9 0.86 -17.67 15.32
C ILE A 9 2.19 -18.24 15.81
N ARG A 10 2.16 -19.35 16.56
CA ARG A 10 3.39 -20.01 17.04
C ARG A 10 4.30 -20.41 15.88
N ASP A 11 3.73 -21.05 14.86
CA ASP A 11 4.51 -21.56 13.73
C ASP A 11 5.03 -20.42 12.86
N GLY A 12 4.24 -19.37 12.64
CA GLY A 12 4.68 -18.16 11.95
C GLY A 12 5.79 -17.43 12.70
N LEU A 13 5.75 -17.34 14.03
CA LEU A 13 6.82 -16.73 14.82
C LEU A 13 8.12 -17.55 14.82
N ALA A 14 8.09 -18.82 14.43
CA ALA A 14 9.26 -19.67 14.30
C ALA A 14 10.03 -19.45 12.99
N LEU A 15 9.41 -18.80 12.00
CA LEU A 15 10.02 -18.46 10.72
C LEU A 15 11.03 -17.32 10.87
N ASP A 16 11.97 -17.21 9.92
CA ASP A 16 12.85 -16.06 9.84
C ASP A 16 12.10 -14.77 9.46
N VAL A 17 12.79 -13.63 9.48
CA VAL A 17 12.14 -12.33 9.25
C VAL A 17 11.58 -12.16 7.84
N ASP A 18 12.24 -12.73 6.84
CA ASP A 18 11.83 -12.59 5.44
C ASP A 18 10.62 -13.50 5.17
N GLU A 19 10.67 -14.74 5.63
CA GLU A 19 9.56 -15.68 5.56
C GLU A 19 8.32 -15.18 6.31
N ARG A 20 8.49 -14.61 7.52
CA ARG A 20 7.39 -13.97 8.25
C ARG A 20 6.75 -12.84 7.46
N SER A 21 7.55 -12.03 6.77
CA SER A 21 7.06 -10.89 6.00
C SER A 21 6.20 -11.36 4.82
N VAL A 22 6.60 -12.44 4.15
CA VAL A 22 5.80 -13.06 3.07
C VAL A 22 4.45 -13.56 3.60
N VAL A 23 4.46 -14.30 4.73
CA VAL A 23 3.22 -14.83 5.32
C VAL A 23 2.30 -13.70 5.79
N ALA A 24 2.85 -12.68 6.44
CA ALA A 24 2.07 -11.52 6.88
C ALA A 24 1.43 -10.79 5.70
N ASN A 25 2.18 -10.57 4.61
CA ASN A 25 1.66 -9.91 3.42
C ASN A 25 0.51 -10.70 2.78
N ALA A 26 0.67 -12.01 2.60
CA ALA A 26 -0.37 -12.87 2.03
C ALA A 26 -1.66 -12.90 2.89
N LEU A 27 -1.52 -12.88 4.23
CA LEU A 27 -2.68 -12.81 5.13
C LEU A 27 -3.37 -11.44 5.07
N LEU A 28 -2.60 -10.35 4.97
CA LEU A 28 -3.15 -9.00 4.81
C LEU A 28 -3.91 -8.88 3.47
N GLU A 29 -3.33 -9.34 2.36
CA GLU A 29 -3.98 -9.36 1.05
C GLU A 29 -5.29 -10.15 1.07
N SER A 30 -5.35 -11.27 1.80
CA SER A 30 -6.58 -12.07 1.91
C SER A 30 -7.76 -11.36 2.60
N ILE A 31 -7.47 -10.29 3.36
CA ILE A 31 -8.47 -9.45 4.03
C ILE A 31 -8.90 -8.30 3.11
N ASP A 32 -7.98 -7.82 2.27
CA ASP A 32 -8.22 -6.69 1.36
C ASP A 32 -9.14 -7.05 0.18
N ASP A 33 -9.21 -8.34 -0.17
CA ASP A 33 -10.06 -8.88 -1.25
C ASP A 33 -11.57 -8.92 -0.91
N THR A 34 -12.01 -8.27 0.18
CA THR A 34 -13.44 -8.09 0.48
C THR A 34 -13.98 -6.94 -0.37
N ASP A 35 -14.96 -7.25 -1.24
CA ASP A 35 -15.71 -6.47 -2.25
C ASP A 35 -15.71 -4.91 -2.21
N ASP A 36 -15.51 -4.27 -1.04
CA ASP A 36 -15.44 -2.81 -0.85
C ASP A 36 -14.19 -2.16 -1.49
N ALA A 37 -13.10 -2.91 -1.71
CA ALA A 37 -11.90 -2.38 -2.37
C ALA A 37 -12.15 -2.03 -3.85
N SER A 38 -13.07 -2.70 -4.53
CA SER A 38 -13.24 -2.55 -5.98
C SER A 38 -13.80 -1.17 -6.40
N GLU A 39 -14.76 -0.61 -5.67
CA GLU A 39 -15.32 0.71 -6.00
C GLU A 39 -14.31 1.83 -5.71
N VAL A 40 -13.55 1.69 -4.62
CA VAL A 40 -12.48 2.63 -4.26
C VAL A 40 -11.36 2.57 -5.29
N ASP A 41 -10.96 1.37 -5.72
CA ASP A 41 -9.96 1.16 -6.77
C ASP A 41 -10.38 1.73 -8.12
N ASP A 42 -11.65 1.55 -8.50
CA ASP A 42 -12.20 2.13 -9.72
C ASP A 42 -12.21 3.66 -9.67
N ALA A 43 -12.62 4.24 -8.53
CA ALA A 43 -12.56 5.68 -8.32
C ALA A 43 -11.11 6.21 -8.37
N TRP A 44 -10.15 5.50 -7.77
CA TRP A 44 -8.73 5.82 -7.85
C TRP A 44 -8.20 5.74 -9.29
N ARG A 45 -8.60 4.72 -10.06
CA ARG A 45 -8.19 4.55 -11.46
C ARG A 45 -8.62 5.75 -12.31
N VAL A 46 -9.83 6.26 -12.08
CA VAL A 46 -10.32 7.49 -12.73
C VAL A 46 -9.45 8.68 -12.37
N VAL A 47 -9.15 8.88 -11.09
CA VAL A 47 -8.34 10.02 -10.62
C VAL A 47 -6.91 9.96 -11.15
N VAL A 48 -6.25 8.79 -11.07
CA VAL A 48 -4.89 8.59 -11.56
C VAL A 48 -4.80 8.86 -13.06
N SER A 49 -5.74 8.32 -13.83
CA SER A 49 -5.80 8.53 -15.28
C SER A 49 -5.96 10.01 -15.63
N ARG A 50 -6.86 10.72 -14.92
CA ARG A 50 -7.08 12.15 -15.10
C ARG A 50 -5.81 12.96 -14.79
N ARG A 51 -5.19 12.74 -13.62
CA ARG A 51 -3.99 13.45 -13.19
C ARG A 51 -2.81 13.23 -14.14
N LEU A 52 -2.65 12.00 -14.64
CA LEU A 52 -1.60 11.68 -15.61
C LEU A 52 -1.80 12.43 -16.93
N ALA A 53 -3.06 12.58 -17.39
CA ALA A 53 -3.37 13.36 -18.58
C ALA A 53 -3.15 14.86 -18.38
N GLU A 54 -3.54 15.41 -17.24
CA GLU A 54 -3.29 16.81 -16.86
C GLU A 54 -1.78 17.11 -16.82
N MET A 55 -0.99 16.25 -16.16
CA MET A 55 0.48 16.35 -16.13
C MET A 55 1.10 16.30 -17.53
N ARG A 56 0.71 15.31 -18.36
CA ARG A 56 1.27 15.14 -19.72
C ARG A 56 0.91 16.27 -20.67
N SER A 57 -0.25 16.88 -20.50
CA SER A 57 -0.70 18.02 -21.31
C SER A 57 -0.15 19.36 -20.83
N GLY A 58 0.47 19.41 -19.64
CA GLY A 58 0.89 20.66 -19.01
C GLY A 58 -0.28 21.51 -18.49
N ALA A 59 -1.46 20.90 -18.30
CA ALA A 59 -2.65 21.58 -17.78
C ALA A 59 -2.58 21.86 -16.27
N VAL A 60 -1.55 21.34 -15.59
CA VAL A 60 -1.31 21.53 -14.16
C VAL A 60 0.14 21.98 -13.94
N GLU A 61 0.33 22.87 -12.96
CA GLU A 61 1.65 23.26 -12.48
C GLU A 61 2.24 22.12 -11.64
N MET A 62 3.42 21.66 -12.03
CA MET A 62 4.15 20.60 -11.35
C MET A 62 5.03 21.19 -10.25
N ILE A 63 5.11 20.50 -9.13
CA ILE A 63 6.06 20.83 -8.06
C ILE A 63 7.36 20.04 -8.26
N ASP A 64 8.48 20.62 -7.81
CA ASP A 64 9.77 19.94 -7.83
C ASP A 64 9.75 18.77 -6.83
N ALA A 65 10.10 17.58 -7.31
CA ALA A 65 10.03 16.37 -6.51
C ALA A 65 11.09 16.36 -5.39
N ASP A 66 12.29 16.87 -5.66
CA ASP A 66 13.38 16.86 -4.69
C ASP A 66 13.09 17.82 -3.53
N GLU A 67 12.52 19.00 -3.84
CA GLU A 67 12.04 19.95 -2.84
C GLU A 67 10.92 19.35 -1.98
N LEU A 68 9.87 18.78 -2.60
CA LEU A 68 8.78 18.13 -1.88
C LEU A 68 9.27 17.03 -0.92
N PHE A 69 10.14 16.13 -1.40
CA PHE A 69 10.63 15.04 -0.58
C PHE A 69 11.57 15.53 0.53
N ALA A 70 12.30 16.63 0.33
CA ALA A 70 13.09 17.24 1.38
C ALA A 70 12.21 17.80 2.50
N GLU A 71 11.14 18.53 2.16
CA GLU A 71 10.17 19.04 3.13
C GLU A 71 9.48 17.92 3.91
N MET A 72 9.00 16.87 3.22
CA MET A 72 8.33 15.73 3.86
C MET A 72 9.24 14.99 4.85
N ARG A 73 10.53 14.83 4.52
CA ARG A 73 11.50 14.22 5.46
C ARG A 73 11.74 15.10 6.67
N ALA A 74 11.80 16.42 6.48
CA ALA A 74 11.96 17.37 7.58
C ALA A 74 10.76 17.33 8.54
N SER A 75 9.54 17.20 8.03
CA SER A 75 8.32 17.19 8.85
C SER A 75 8.12 15.94 9.71
N VAL A 76 8.79 14.82 9.37
CA VAL A 76 8.70 13.55 10.13
C VAL A 76 9.82 13.43 11.16
N ALA A 77 10.82 14.32 11.12
CA ALA A 77 11.95 14.33 12.04
C ALA A 77 11.69 15.12 13.34
N GLU A 78 10.54 15.79 13.46
CA GLU A 78 10.01 16.44 14.67
C GLU A 78 9.06 15.52 15.45
#